data_AF-A0A833IRH0-F1
#
_entry.id   AF-A0A833IRH0-F1
#
_cell.length_a   1.000
_cell.length_b   1.000
_cell.length_c   1.000
_cell.angle_alpha   90.00
_cell.angle_beta   90.00
_cell.angle_gamma   90.00
#
_symmetry.space_group_name_H-M   'P 1'
#
loop_
_entity.id
_entity.type
_entity.pdbx_description
1 polymer ?
#
loop_
_entity_poly.entity_id
_entity_poly.type
_entity_poly.pdbx_seq_one_letter_code
_entity_poly.pdbx_strand_id
1 'polypeptide(L)'
;MSEHEEQLSTNAPAGDQKNIALLVHLSGIILGFIPSLIVYLIKQSEGPSWLLEQVKEALNFQITVLIAFIVCWVLAFVLIGALLMPLVWLTNLVLCIVAAVKVSNGASYRYPFALRLIK
;
A
#
# COMPACT_ATOMS: atom_id res chain seq x y z
N MET A 1 18.20 -18.16 26.60
CA MET A 1 17.57 -17.24 25.63
C MET A 1 18.69 -16.84 24.69
N SER A 2 18.65 -17.33 23.45
CA SER A 2 19.79 -17.19 22.53
C SER A 2 19.84 -15.77 21.96
N GLU A 3 21.03 -15.25 21.65
CA GLU A 3 21.21 -13.91 21.05
C GLU A 3 20.34 -13.69 19.79
N HIS A 4 19.96 -14.79 19.12
CA HIS A 4 19.05 -14.81 17.97
C HIS A 4 17.60 -14.42 18.28
N GLU A 5 17.11 -14.66 19.50
CA GLU A 5 15.76 -14.27 19.94
C GLU A 5 15.70 -12.80 20.39
N GLU A 6 16.81 -12.30 20.96
CA GLU A 6 16.94 -10.91 21.40
C GLU A 6 17.03 -9.94 20.21
N GLN A 7 17.73 -10.33 19.13
CA GLN A 7 17.75 -9.58 17.87
C GLN A 7 16.42 -9.60 17.09
N LEU A 8 15.59 -10.64 17.28
CA LEU A 8 14.26 -10.71 16.69
C LEU A 8 13.28 -9.72 17.35
N SER A 9 13.40 -9.55 18.67
CA SER A 9 12.57 -8.61 19.45
C SER A 9 12.89 -7.13 19.21
N THR A 10 14.13 -6.80 18.83
CA THR A 10 14.61 -5.43 18.60
C THR A 10 14.33 -4.90 17.19
N ASN A 11 14.09 -5.79 16.21
CA ASN A 11 13.84 -5.42 14.80
C ASN A 11 12.37 -5.58 14.35
N ALA A 12 11.50 -6.16 15.19
CA ALA A 12 10.09 -6.30 14.85
C ALA A 12 9.36 -4.94 14.88
N PRO A 13 8.50 -4.63 13.89
CA PRO A 13 7.76 -3.37 13.87
C PRO A 13 6.79 -3.29 15.07
N ALA A 14 6.77 -2.12 15.70
CA ALA A 14 5.90 -1.84 16.85
C ALA A 14 4.41 -1.91 16.48
N GLY A 15 3.54 -2.11 17.47
CA GLY A 15 2.09 -2.22 17.29
C GLY A 15 1.49 -1.06 16.49
N ASP A 16 1.84 0.18 16.85
CA ASP A 16 1.35 1.38 16.16
C ASP A 16 1.81 1.46 14.71
N GLN A 17 3.03 1.00 14.40
CA GLN A 17 3.53 0.97 13.01
C GLN A 17 2.68 0.01 12.18
N LYS A 18 2.39 -1.19 12.71
CA LYS A 18 1.55 -2.18 12.04
C LYS A 18 0.14 -1.66 11.81
N ASN A 19 -0.44 -0.98 12.80
CA ASN A 19 -1.77 -0.38 12.69
C ASN A 19 -1.80 0.73 11.63
N ILE A 20 -0.80 1.62 11.61
CA ILE A 20 -0.71 2.68 10.59
C ILE A 20 -0.53 2.07 9.20
N ALA A 21 0.37 1.10 9.03
CA ALA A 21 0.59 0.44 7.74
C ALA A 21 -0.69 -0.24 7.25
N LEU A 22 -1.38 -0.99 8.12
CA LEU A 22 -2.67 -1.61 7.82
C LEU A 22 -3.69 -0.57 7.34
N LEU A 23 -3.85 0.53 8.08
CA LEU A 23 -4.81 1.58 7.76
C LEU A 23 -4.48 2.25 6.42
N VAL A 24 -3.21 2.49 6.13
CA VAL A 24 -2.76 3.07 4.87
C VAL A 24 -3.13 2.17 3.68
N HIS A 25 -2.94 0.85 3.78
CA HIS A 25 -3.33 -0.07 2.71
C HIS A 25 -4.86 -0.19 2.55
N LEU A 26 -5.62 -0.31 3.64
CA LEU A 26 -7.08 -0.45 3.59
C LEU A 26 -7.77 0.83 3.13
N SER A 27 -7.37 1.98 3.66
CA SER A 27 -7.98 3.26 3.29
C SER A 27 -7.78 3.59 1.81
N GLY A 28 -6.70 3.08 1.19
CA GLY A 28 -6.47 3.18 -0.25
C GLY A 28 -7.57 2.57 -1.12
N ILE A 29 -8.35 1.62 -0.60
CA ILE A 29 -9.48 1.01 -1.33
C ILE A 29 -10.53 2.05 -1.72
N ILE A 30 -10.80 3.00 -0.82
CA ILE A 30 -11.88 3.99 -0.97
C ILE A 30 -11.33 5.39 -1.24
N LEU A 31 -10.26 5.77 -0.57
CA LEU A 31 -9.69 7.12 -0.59
C LEU A 31 -8.51 7.26 -1.57
N GLY A 32 -8.08 6.17 -2.21
CA GLY A 32 -6.98 6.17 -3.17
C GLY A 32 -5.64 6.53 -2.53
N PHE A 33 -4.84 7.36 -3.20
CA PHE A 33 -3.47 7.68 -2.78
C PHE A 33 -3.39 8.68 -1.62
N ILE A 34 -4.49 9.34 -1.26
CA ILE A 34 -4.51 10.45 -0.29
C ILE A 34 -4.03 10.03 1.12
N PRO A 35 -4.52 8.93 1.73
CA PRO A 35 -4.09 8.53 3.07
C PRO A 35 -2.60 8.19 3.11
N SER A 36 -2.10 7.45 2.11
CA SER A 36 -0.69 7.11 1.98
C SER A 36 0.18 8.35 1.78
N LEU A 37 -0.29 9.36 1.05
CA LEU A 37 0.43 10.61 0.85
C LEU A 37 0.52 11.43 2.15
N ILE A 38 -0.59 11.54 2.89
CA ILE A 38 -0.62 12.25 4.17
C ILE A 38 0.36 11.61 5.15
N VAL A 39 0.28 10.28 5.32
CA VAL A 39 1.18 9.57 6.23
C VAL A 39 2.63 9.68 5.78
N TYR A 40 2.90 9.60 4.47
CA TYR A 40 4.23 9.82 3.91
C TYR A 40 4.79 11.19 4.30
N LEU A 41 4.03 12.26 4.07
CA LEU A 41 4.47 13.62 4.36
C LEU A 41 4.71 13.87 5.85
N ILE A 42 3.90 13.27 6.73
CA ILE A 42 4.05 13.38 8.18
C ILE A 42 5.27 12.61 8.68
N LYS A 43 5.52 11.40 8.14
CA LYS A 43 6.53 10.48 8.68
C LYS A 43 7.85 10.48 7.93
N GLN A 44 7.96 11.10 6.74
CA GLN A 44 9.15 10.98 5.89
C GLN A 44 10.48 11.38 6.52
N SER A 45 10.49 12.29 7.51
CA SER A 45 11.73 12.78 8.14
C SER A 45 12.22 11.95 9.32
N GLU A 46 11.31 11.32 10.06
CA GLU A 46 11.59 10.68 11.36
C GLU A 46 10.90 9.33 11.56
N GLY A 47 10.16 8.88 10.55
CA GLY A 47 9.40 7.64 10.57
C GLY A 47 10.31 6.41 10.61
N PRO A 48 9.91 5.34 11.31
CA PRO A 48 10.59 4.05 11.24
C PRO A 48 10.72 3.58 9.79
N SER A 49 11.89 3.06 9.43
CA SER A 49 12.20 2.64 8.05
C SER A 49 11.18 1.64 7.50
N TRP A 50 10.83 0.61 8.29
CA TRP A 50 9.83 -0.38 7.92
C TRP A 50 8.46 0.23 7.59
N LEU A 51 7.99 1.18 8.42
CA LEU A 51 6.73 1.87 8.18
C LEU A 51 6.80 2.70 6.89
N LEU A 52 7.89 3.43 6.68
CA LEU A 52 8.08 4.24 5.48
C LEU A 52 8.10 3.39 4.21
N GLU A 53 8.67 2.20 4.24
CA GLU A 53 8.62 1.26 3.11
C GLU A 53 7.17 0.89 2.76
N GLN A 54 6.34 0.54 3.75
CA GLN A 54 4.93 0.18 3.52
C GLN A 54 4.12 1.38 3.02
N VAL A 55 4.34 2.56 3.58
CA VAL A 55 3.66 3.80 3.18
C VAL A 55 4.00 4.20 1.75
N LYS A 56 5.29 4.15 1.37
CA LYS A 56 5.73 4.43 -0.02
C LYS A 56 5.18 3.40 -0.99
N GLU A 57 5.20 2.13 -0.63
CA GLU A 57 4.70 1.04 -1.48
C GLU A 57 3.18 1.16 -1.70
N ALA A 58 2.40 1.49 -0.65
CA ALA A 58 0.98 1.80 -0.77
C ALA A 58 0.73 3.04 -1.66
N LEU A 59 1.51 4.11 -1.47
CA LEU A 59 1.39 5.34 -2.25
C LEU A 59 1.64 5.09 -3.74
N ASN A 60 2.73 4.39 -4.06
CA ASN A 60 3.08 3.97 -5.41
C ASN A 60 1.99 3.10 -6.05
N PHE A 61 1.45 2.14 -5.31
CA PHE A 61 0.36 1.29 -5.79
C PHE A 61 -0.90 2.08 -6.08
N GLN A 62 -1.32 2.97 -5.18
CA GLN A 62 -2.54 3.77 -5.38
C GLN A 62 -2.41 4.76 -6.55
N ILE A 63 -1.21 5.32 -6.78
CA ILE A 63 -0.94 6.10 -7.99
C ILE A 63 -1.03 5.23 -9.24
N THR A 64 -0.54 3.98 -9.17
CA THR A 64 -0.65 3.01 -10.28
C THR A 64 -2.12 2.68 -10.60
N VAL A 65 -2.92 2.44 -9.57
CA VAL A 65 -4.36 2.19 -9.69
C VAL A 65 -5.08 3.41 -10.27
N LEU A 66 -4.75 4.62 -9.83
CA LEU A 66 -5.30 5.86 -10.39
C LEU A 66 -5.00 5.99 -11.89
N ILE A 67 -3.75 5.73 -12.31
CA ILE A 67 -3.37 5.73 -13.72
C ILE A 67 -4.18 4.68 -14.50
N ALA A 68 -4.33 3.47 -13.95
CA ALA A 68 -5.14 2.42 -14.57
C ALA A 68 -6.61 2.84 -14.75
N PHE A 69 -7.20 3.52 -13.76
CA PHE A 69 -8.55 4.07 -13.88
C PHE A 69 -8.65 5.15 -14.96
N ILE A 70 -7.68 6.06 -15.05
CA ILE A 70 -7.64 7.08 -16.10
C ILE A 70 -7.57 6.42 -17.49
N VAL A 71 -6.73 5.39 -17.66
CA VAL A 71 -6.65 4.62 -18.91
C VAL A 71 -7.98 3.93 -19.23
N CYS A 72 -8.61 3.29 -18.24
CA CYS A 72 -9.92 2.67 -18.42
C CYS A 72 -11.01 3.71 -18.78
N TRP A 73 -10.96 4.90 -18.18
CA TRP A 73 -11.89 5.97 -18.48
C TRP A 73 -11.75 6.47 -19.93
N VAL A 74 -10.52 6.62 -20.43
CA VAL A 74 -10.27 6.94 -21.85
C VAL A 74 -10.73 5.80 -22.76
N LEU A 75 -10.52 4.53 -22.38
CA LEU A 75 -10.99 3.38 -23.14
C LEU A 75 -12.52 3.19 -23.08
N ALA A 76 -13.23 3.92 -22.21
CA ALA A 76 -14.68 3.81 -22.11
C ALA A 76 -15.38 4.36 -23.37
N PHE A 77 -14.75 5.28 -24.12
CA PHE A 77 -15.27 5.79 -25.39
C PHE A 77 -15.42 4.69 -26.47
N VAL A 78 -14.71 3.57 -26.33
CA VAL A 78 -14.82 2.39 -27.20
C VAL A 78 -15.49 1.20 -26.49
N LEU A 79 -16.26 1.45 -25.41
CA LEU A 79 -16.99 0.48 -24.57
C LEU A 79 -16.12 -0.54 -23.79
N ILE A 80 -14.87 -0.77 -24.18
CA ILE A 80 -13.95 -1.71 -23.50
C ILE A 80 -13.61 -1.24 -22.09
N GLY A 81 -13.40 0.07 -21.90
CA GLY A 81 -13.02 0.63 -20.62
C GLY A 81 -14.04 0.42 -19.50
N ALA A 82 -15.33 0.36 -19.84
CA ALA A 82 -16.40 0.11 -18.88
C ALA A 82 -16.31 -1.29 -18.25
N LEU A 83 -15.83 -2.29 -19.00
CA LEU A 83 -15.62 -3.66 -18.50
C LEU A 83 -14.33 -3.78 -17.68
N LEU A 84 -13.29 -3.00 -18.01
CA LEU A 84 -12.01 -3.04 -17.32
C LEU A 84 -12.03 -2.32 -15.96
N MET A 85 -12.81 -1.23 -15.81
CA MET A 85 -12.91 -0.51 -14.54
C MET A 85 -13.26 -1.38 -13.32
N PRO A 86 -14.32 -2.22 -13.33
CA PRO A 86 -14.63 -3.08 -12.19
C PRO A 86 -13.52 -4.11 -11.92
N LEU A 87 -12.79 -4.57 -12.95
CA LEU A 87 -11.67 -5.50 -12.78
C LEU A 87 -10.47 -4.83 -12.09
N VAL A 88 -10.16 -3.57 -12.46
CA VAL A 88 -9.13 -2.76 -11.79
C VAL A 88 -9.52 -2.54 -10.33
N TRP A 89 -10.77 -2.17 -10.07
CA TRP A 89 -11.26 -1.95 -8.70
C TRP A 89 -11.18 -3.22 -7.86
N LEU A 90 -11.60 -4.37 -8.41
CA LEU A 90 -11.54 -5.66 -7.72
C LEU A 90 -10.09 -6.07 -7.42
N THR A 91 -9.16 -5.84 -8.37
CA THR A 91 -7.73 -6.10 -8.18
C THR A 91 -7.17 -5.23 -7.05
N ASN A 92 -7.52 -3.94 -7.02
CA ASN A 92 -7.17 -3.03 -5.93
C ASN A 92 -7.68 -3.53 -4.57
N LEU A 93 -8.96 -3.90 -4.49
CA LEU A 93 -9.58 -4.44 -3.29
C LEU A 93 -8.83 -5.66 -2.74
N VAL A 94 -8.63 -6.68 -3.59
CA VAL A 94 -7.98 -7.93 -3.18
C VAL A 94 -6.53 -7.68 -2.72
N LEU A 95 -5.76 -6.93 -3.50
CA LEU A 95 -4.35 -6.69 -3.17
C LEU A 95 -4.18 -5.84 -1.91
N CYS A 96 -5.05 -4.86 -1.66
CA CYS A 96 -5.03 -4.09 -0.41
C CYS A 96 -5.39 -4.93 0.81
N ILE A 97 -6.36 -5.86 0.70
CA ILE A 97 -6.69 -6.79 1.80
C ILE A 97 -5.49 -7.70 2.09
N VAL A 98 -4.85 -8.26 1.06
CA VAL A 98 -3.65 -9.12 1.24
C VAL A 98 -2.50 -8.32 1.88
N ALA A 99 -2.29 -7.08 1.44
CA ALA A 99 -1.30 -6.19 2.03
C ALA A 99 -1.58 -5.96 3.52
N ALA A 100 -2.82 -5.58 3.85
CA ALA A 100 -3.26 -5.31 5.21
C ALA A 100 -3.05 -6.51 6.16
N VAL A 101 -3.41 -7.72 5.71
CA VAL A 101 -3.21 -8.96 6.48
C VAL A 101 -1.73 -9.28 6.67
N LYS A 102 -0.88 -9.00 5.69
CA LYS A 102 0.57 -9.23 5.84
C LYS A 102 1.22 -8.24 6.80
N VAL A 103 0.91 -6.95 6.67
CA VAL A 103 1.51 -5.91 7.52
C VAL A 103 0.98 -5.95 8.96
N SER A 104 -0.25 -6.44 9.20
CA SER A 104 -0.76 -6.65 10.56
C SER A 104 0.03 -7.73 11.32
N ASN A 105 0.54 -8.73 10.59
CA ASN A 105 1.45 -9.75 11.11
C ASN A 105 2.91 -9.26 11.21
N GLY A 106 3.18 -8.00 10.87
CA GLY A 106 4.53 -7.42 10.87
C GLY A 106 5.39 -7.79 9.67
N ALA A 107 4.83 -8.46 8.65
CA ALA A 107 5.54 -8.76 7.42
C ALA A 107 5.46 -7.57 6.44
N SER A 108 6.54 -7.32 5.71
CA SER A 108 6.52 -6.33 4.62
C SER A 108 5.73 -6.88 3.43
N TYR A 109 4.92 -6.03 2.81
CA TYR A 109 4.25 -6.35 1.56
C TYR A 109 4.83 -5.54 0.39
N ARG A 110 4.85 -6.16 -0.79
CA ARG A 110 5.22 -5.54 -2.06
C ARG A 110 4.12 -5.87 -3.05
N TYR A 111 3.49 -4.86 -3.63
CA TYR A 111 2.47 -5.10 -4.64
C TYR A 111 3.12 -5.75 -5.86
N PRO A 112 2.49 -6.80 -6.45
CA PRO A 112 3.00 -7.42 -7.67
C PRO A 112 3.13 -6.43 -8.82
N PHE A 113 2.20 -5.47 -8.88
CA PHE A 113 2.14 -4.45 -9.92
C PHE A 113 2.02 -3.06 -9.28
N ALA A 114 3.13 -2.34 -9.20
CA ALA A 114 3.19 -0.96 -8.74
C ALA A 114 4.34 -0.22 -9.42
N LEU A 115 4.07 0.98 -9.92
CA LEU A 115 5.06 1.94 -10.38
C LEU A 115 5.75 2.55 -9.17
N ARG A 116 7.04 2.27 -8.99
CA ARG A 116 7.83 2.73 -7.83
C ARG A 116 8.42 4.10 -8.07
N LEU A 117 7.54 5.10 -8.04
CA LEU A 117 7.88 6.50 -8.29
C LEU A 117 8.62 7.11 -7.09
N ILE A 118 8.17 6.77 -5.88
CA ILE A 118 8.79 7.21 -4.63
C ILE A 118 9.69 6.09 -4.12
N LYS A 119 10.98 6.40 -3.87
CA LYS A 119 12.03 5.50 -3.39
C LYS A 119 12.32 5.74 -1.93
#